data_AF-A0A950LTN6-F1
#
_entry.id   AF-A0A950LTN6-F1
#
_cell.length_a   1.000
_cell.length_b   1.000
_cell.length_c   1.000
_cell.angle_alpha   90.00
_cell.angle_beta   90.00
_cell.angle_gamma   90.00
#
_symmetry.space_group_name_H-M   'P 1'
#
loop_
_entity.id
_entity.type
_entity.pdbx_description
1 polymer ?
#
loop_
_entity_poly.entity_id
_entity_poly.type
_entity_poly.pdbx_seq_one_letter_code
_entity_poly.pdbx_strand_id
1 'polypeptide(L)'
;MEKEMLLAPFDSSLRDYNLERKRPRYYQRIAVNRALRAIARRQRRILLTIATGTGKTMVARQLVAKLRKADWTASRMPRVLYLADRNIPVDRPKDD
;
A
#
# COMPACT_ATOMS: atom_id res chain seq x y z
N MET A 1 8.17 10.26 12.04
CA MET A 1 6.96 9.47 11.75
C MET A 1 6.23 9.89 10.46
N GLU A 2 5.42 10.97 10.39
CA GLU A 2 4.68 11.29 9.13
C GLU A 2 5.62 11.51 7.93
N LYS A 3 6.61 12.39 8.09
CA LYS A 3 7.60 12.68 7.04
C LYS A 3 8.35 11.42 6.58
N GLU A 4 8.70 10.56 7.52
CA GLU A 4 9.40 9.30 7.27
C GLU A 4 8.55 8.32 6.45
N MET A 5 7.28 8.11 6.83
CA MET A 5 6.34 7.29 6.06
C MET A 5 6.13 7.82 4.63
N LEU A 6 6.09 9.14 4.46
CA LEU A 6 5.90 9.76 3.16
C LEU A 6 7.16 9.69 2.28
N LEU A 7 8.34 9.84 2.88
CA LEU A 7 9.63 9.77 2.19
C LEU A 7 10.06 8.34 1.84
N ALA A 8 9.56 7.33 2.55
CA ALA A 8 9.79 5.93 2.21
C ALA A 8 9.46 5.69 0.71
N PRO A 9 10.34 5.05 -0.07
CA PRO A 9 10.13 4.89 -1.51
C PRO A 9 8.96 3.95 -1.77
N PHE A 10 8.16 4.27 -2.79
CA PHE A 10 7.20 3.31 -3.33
C PHE A 10 7.94 2.04 -3.77
N ASP A 11 7.29 0.91 -3.58
CA ASP A 11 7.83 -0.36 -4.02
C ASP A 11 7.82 -0.45 -5.55
N SER A 12 8.97 -0.84 -6.11
CA SER A 12 9.23 -0.94 -7.55
C SER A 12 9.54 -2.38 -7.98
N SER A 13 9.34 -3.36 -7.08
CA SER A 13 9.53 -4.79 -7.34
C SER A 13 8.52 -5.36 -8.33
N LEU A 14 7.29 -4.82 -8.31
CA LEU A 14 6.21 -5.23 -9.18
C LEU A 14 6.53 -4.96 -10.65
N ARG A 15 6.27 -5.96 -11.49
CA ARG A 15 6.32 -5.84 -12.94
C ARG A 15 4.93 -5.87 -13.55
N ASP A 16 4.78 -5.25 -14.72
CA ASP A 16 3.58 -5.43 -15.54
C ASP A 16 3.77 -6.54 -16.59
N TYR A 17 2.77 -6.73 -17.45
CA TYR A 17 2.80 -7.76 -18.49
C TYR A 17 3.95 -7.57 -19.51
N ASN A 18 4.47 -6.35 -19.63
CA ASN A 18 5.60 -6.04 -20.50
C ASN A 18 6.95 -6.16 -19.77
N LEU A 19 6.94 -6.73 -18.55
CA LEU A 19 8.11 -6.86 -17.66
C LEU A 19 8.69 -5.50 -17.22
N GLU A 20 7.96 -4.41 -17.41
CA GLU A 20 8.34 -3.08 -16.98
C GLU A 20 8.01 -2.86 -15.51
N ARG A 21 8.74 -1.97 -14.84
CA ARG A 21 8.49 -1.64 -13.44
C ARG A 21 7.14 -0.95 -13.29
N LYS A 22 6.21 -1.63 -12.63
CA LYS A 22 4.86 -1.13 -12.39
C LYS A 22 4.88 -0.03 -11.34
N ARG A 23 4.77 1.22 -11.79
CA ARG A 23 4.71 2.39 -10.90
C ARG A 23 3.27 2.74 -10.53
N PRO A 24 3.00 3.11 -9.26
CA PRO A 24 1.66 3.57 -8.90
C PRO A 24 1.31 4.87 -9.62
N ARG A 25 0.09 4.92 -10.17
CA ARG A 25 -0.46 6.10 -10.85
C ARG A 25 -0.59 7.27 -9.87
N TYR A 26 -0.66 8.50 -10.37
CA TYR A 26 -0.67 9.71 -9.52
C TYR A 26 -1.77 9.67 -8.45
N TYR A 27 -2.99 9.24 -8.79
CA TYR A 27 -4.11 9.14 -7.85
C TYR A 27 -3.91 8.02 -6.81
N GLN A 28 -3.24 6.92 -7.18
CA GLN A 28 -2.87 5.85 -6.25
C GLN A 28 -1.83 6.36 -5.25
N ARG A 29 -0.84 7.14 -5.73
CA ARG A 29 0.15 7.79 -4.86
C ARG A 29 -0.51 8.74 -3.88
N ILE A 30 -1.48 9.53 -4.33
CA ILE A 30 -2.27 10.42 -3.47
C ILE A 30 -3.06 9.62 -2.43
N ALA A 31 -3.74 8.54 -2.83
CA ALA A 31 -4.50 7.69 -1.92
C ALA A 31 -3.61 7.06 -0.83
N VAL A 32 -2.46 6.51 -1.22
CA VAL A 32 -1.47 5.94 -0.27
C VAL A 32 -0.96 7.02 0.69
N ASN A 33 -0.56 8.19 0.18
CA ASN A 33 -0.04 9.26 1.02
C ASN A 33 -1.10 9.78 2.00
N ARG A 34 -2.36 9.93 1.58
CA ARG A 34 -3.46 10.34 2.48
C ARG A 34 -3.71 9.31 3.58
N ALA A 35 -3.69 8.02 3.25
CA ALA A 35 -3.80 6.95 4.24
C ALA A 35 -2.64 6.98 5.24
N LEU A 36 -1.40 7.14 4.78
CA LEU A 36 -0.22 7.24 5.66
C LEU A 36 -0.29 8.44 6.60
N ARG A 37 -0.76 9.60 6.13
CA ARG A 37 -0.97 10.77 6.99
C ARG A 37 -2.01 10.50 8.08
N ALA A 38 -3.12 9.86 7.73
CA ALA A 38 -4.14 9.46 8.69
C ALA A 38 -3.59 8.48 9.75
N ILE A 39 -2.81 7.49 9.32
CA ILE A 39 -2.13 6.54 10.22
C ILE A 39 -1.15 7.27 11.13
N ALA A 40 -0.34 8.19 10.59
CA ALA A 40 0.62 8.98 11.38
C ALA A 40 -0.08 9.86 12.43
N ARG A 41 -1.33 10.27 12.18
CA ARG A 41 -2.19 10.98 13.14
C ARG A 41 -2.95 10.06 14.09
N ARG A 42 -2.56 8.77 14.16
CA ARG A 42 -3.16 7.72 15.00
C ARG A 42 -4.65 7.49 14.74
N GLN A 43 -5.15 7.79 13.54
CA GLN A 43 -6.51 7.43 13.17
C GLN A 43 -6.64 5.91 13.07
N ARG A 44 -7.46 5.32 13.95
CA ARG A 44 -7.61 3.86 14.08
C ARG A 44 -8.37 3.20 12.93
N ARG A 45 -9.27 3.94 12.25
CA ARG A 45 -10.11 3.43 11.16
C ARG A 45 -10.07 4.41 9.99
N ILE A 46 -9.79 3.89 8.80
CA ILE A 46 -9.67 4.67 7.56
C ILE A 46 -10.43 3.92 6.47
N LEU A 47 -11.31 4.61 5.74
CA LEU A 47 -11.99 4.08 4.56
C LEU A 47 -11.44 4.74 3.30
N LEU A 48 -10.95 3.93 2.36
CA LEU A 48 -10.52 4.40 1.04
C LEU A 48 -11.57 4.01 0.00
N THR A 49 -12.29 5.01 -0.53
CA THR A 49 -13.26 4.83 -1.62
C THR A 49 -12.55 4.92 -2.96
N ILE A 50 -12.43 3.77 -3.65
CA ILE A 50 -11.70 3.65 -4.91
C ILE A 50 -12.61 2.98 -5.94
N ALA A 51 -12.74 3.58 -7.13
CA ALA A 51 -13.52 3.01 -8.24
C ALA A 51 -13.03 1.61 -8.66
N THR A 52 -13.90 0.78 -9.23
CA THR A 52 -13.52 -0.55 -9.78
C THR A 52 -12.52 -0.39 -10.95
N GLY A 53 -11.63 -1.35 -11.13
CA GLY A 53 -10.60 -1.32 -12.19
C GLY A 53 -9.43 -0.33 -11.99
N THR A 54 -9.45 0.55 -10.99
CA THR A 54 -8.40 1.58 -10.80
C THR A 54 -7.21 1.12 -9.95
N GLY A 55 -7.14 -0.18 -9.61
CA GLY A 55 -5.98 -0.77 -8.93
C GLY A 55 -6.01 -0.65 -7.41
N LYS A 56 -7.13 -0.99 -6.76
CA LYS A 56 -7.26 -1.06 -5.29
C LYS A 56 -6.15 -1.91 -4.65
N THR A 57 -5.84 -3.05 -5.28
CA THR A 57 -4.78 -3.98 -4.87
C THR A 57 -3.40 -3.32 -4.91
N MET A 58 -3.12 -2.51 -5.94
CA MET A 58 -1.87 -1.74 -6.04
C MET A 58 -1.75 -0.74 -4.88
N VAL A 59 -2.82 -0.04 -4.53
CA VAL A 59 -2.86 0.89 -3.39
C VAL A 59 -2.59 0.14 -2.08
N ALA A 60 -3.26 -0.99 -1.84
CA ALA A 60 -3.07 -1.79 -0.63
C ALA A 60 -1.63 -2.30 -0.49
N ARG A 61 -1.05 -2.87 -1.56
CA ARG A 61 0.34 -3.35 -1.56
C ARG A 61 1.34 -2.24 -1.26
N GLN A 62 1.18 -1.08 -1.89
CA GLN A 62 2.07 0.07 -1.67
C GLN A 62 1.96 0.65 -0.26
N LEU A 63 0.76 0.64 0.32
CA LEU A 63 0.55 1.05 1.71
C LEU A 63 1.32 0.13 2.66
N VAL A 64 1.20 -1.19 2.48
CA VAL A 64 1.92 -2.19 3.29
C VAL A 64 3.43 -2.06 3.11
N ALA A 65 3.91 -1.91 1.88
CA ALA A 65 5.33 -1.77 1.60
C ALA A 65 5.93 -0.52 2.26
N LYS A 66 5.22 0.62 2.22
CA LYS A 66 5.67 1.84 2.91
C LYS A 66 5.64 1.70 4.43
N LEU A 67 4.62 1.04 5.00
CA LEU A 67 4.57 0.76 6.43
C LEU A 67 5.68 -0.20 6.87
N ARG A 68 6.08 -1.19 6.05
CA ARG A 68 7.21 -2.07 6.37
C ARG A 68 8.57 -1.36 6.33
N LYS A 69 8.72 -0.37 5.45
CA LYS A 69 9.96 0.40 5.28
C LYS A 69 10.08 1.58 6.27
N ALA A 70 8.95 2.11 6.73
CA ALA A 70 8.94 3.12 7.78
C ALA A 70 9.15 2.43 9.13
N ASP A 71 10.01 2.96 9.99
CA ASP A 71 10.26 2.42 11.33
C ASP A 71 9.14 2.82 12.31
N TRP A 72 7.89 2.66 11.90
CA TRP A 72 6.73 3.17 12.64
C TRP A 72 6.37 2.32 13.87
N THR A 73 6.86 1.09 13.94
CA THR A 73 6.59 0.11 14.99
C THR A 73 7.75 -0.08 15.96
N ALA A 74 8.66 0.91 16.06
CA ALA A 74 9.83 0.87 16.94
C ALA A 74 10.66 -0.41 16.73
N SER A 75 11.17 -0.58 15.52
CA SER A 75 12.02 -1.69 15.06
C SER A 75 11.36 -3.07 15.01
N ARG A 76 10.02 -3.15 15.12
CA ARG A 76 9.26 -4.37 14.82
C ARG A 76 8.68 -4.32 13.42
N MET A 77 8.72 -5.43 12.69
CA MET A 77 8.05 -5.53 11.38
C MET A 77 6.53 -5.45 11.57
N PRO A 78 5.80 -4.60 10.83
CA PRO A 78 4.36 -4.51 10.97
C PRO A 78 3.67 -5.80 10.51
N ARG A 79 2.73 -6.28 11.34
CA ARG A 79 1.85 -7.40 11.00
C ARG A 79 0.64 -6.87 10.23
N VAL A 80 0.37 -7.48 9.07
CA VAL A 80 -0.71 -7.07 8.18
C VAL A 80 -1.60 -8.27 7.90
N LEU A 81 -2.91 -8.08 8.10
CA LEU A 81 -3.95 -9.02 7.69
C LEU A 81 -4.67 -8.43 6.48
N TYR A 82 -4.62 -9.13 5.34
CA TYR A 82 -5.35 -8.77 4.13
C TYR A 82 -6.53 -9.72 3.97
N LEU A 83 -7.74 -9.20 4.15
CA LEU A 83 -8.98 -9.96 4.01
C LEU A 83 -9.63 -9.62 2.67
N ALA A 84 -10.11 -10.64 1.96
CA ALA A 84 -10.94 -10.46 0.80
C ALA A 84 -12.06 -11.52 0.80
N ASP A 85 -13.15 -11.19 0.11
CA ASP A 85 -14.35 -12.01 0.01
C ASP A 85 -14.11 -13.35 -0.73
N ARG A 86 -13.15 -13.40 -1.66
CA ARG A 86 -12.85 -14.57 -2.50
C ARG A 86 -11.35 -14.76 -2.68
N ASN A 87 -10.93 -15.97 -3.07
CA ASN A 87 -9.52 -16.34 -3.24
C ASN A 87 -8.81 -15.57 -4.35
N ILE A 88 -9.48 -15.27 -5.47
CA ILE A 88 -8.86 -14.60 -6.64
C ILE A 88 -8.20 -13.24 -6.26
N PRO A 89 -8.84 -12.37 -5.46
CA PRO A 89 -8.18 -11.18 -4.92
C PRO A 89 -7.04 -11.40 -3.91
N VAL A 90 -6.95 -12.58 -3.28
CA VAL A 90 -5.91 -12.92 -2.28
C VAL A 90 -4.68 -13.51 -2.97
N ASP A 91 -4.88 -14.42 -3.91
CA ASP A 91 -3.79 -15.18 -4.54
C ASP A 91 -2.93 -14.27 -5.44
N ARG A 92 -3.54 -13.40 -6.26
CA ARG A 92 -2.81 -12.49 -7.15
C ARG A 92 -1.77 -11.59 -6.44
N PRO A 93 -2.11 -10.82 -5.38
CA PRO A 93 -1.13 -9.97 -4.73
C PRO A 93 -0.07 -10.70 -3.89
N LYS A 94 -0.28 -12.00 -3.59
CA LYS A 94 0.70 -12.84 -2.89
C LYS A 94 1.75 -13.39 -3.86
N ASP A 95 1.32 -13.74 -5.08
CA ASP A 95 2.15 -14.45 -6.06
C ASP A 95 2.83 -13.51 -7.09
N ASP A 96 2.34 -12.26 -7.24
CA ASP A 96 3.01 -11.16 -7.99
C ASP A 96 4.01 -10.37 -7.12
#